data_AF-W1Q3H5-F1
#
_entry.id   AF-W1Q3H5-F1
#
_cell.length_a   1.000
_cell.length_b   1.000
_cell.length_c   1.000
_cell.angle_alpha   90.00
_cell.angle_beta   90.00
_cell.angle_gamma   90.00
#
_symmetry.space_group_name_H-M   'P 1'
#
loop_
_entity.id
_entity.type
_entity.pdbx_description
1 polymer ?
#
loop_
_entity_poly.entity_id
_entity_poly.type
_entity_poly.pdbx_seq_one_letter_code
_entity_poly.pdbx_strand_id
1 'polypeptide(L)' 'MELCVQCLHLGSYGKEPATMAKMHAFIEDSGYELDFQEGRHHHEIYLSDPRRVAPDKLKTILRVPVK' A
#
# COMPACT_ATOMS: atom_id res chain seq x y z
N MET A 1 9.01 15.87 -6.50
CA MET A 1 8.83 14.60 -5.75
C MET A 1 7.34 14.43 -5.53
N GLU A 2 6.78 13.29 -5.91
CA GLU A 2 5.37 12.99 -5.66
C GLU A 2 5.19 12.55 -4.20
N LEU A 3 4.27 13.17 -3.47
CA LEU A 3 3.98 12.83 -2.08
C LEU A 3 3.06 11.61 -2.01
N CYS A 4 3.45 10.63 -1.19
CA CYS A 4 2.72 9.38 -1.04
C CYS A 4 2.80 8.89 0.40
N VAL A 5 1.80 8.11 0.80
CA VAL A 5 1.89 7.23 1.96
C VAL A 5 2.15 5.81 1.47
N GLN A 6 3.06 5.11 2.14
CA GLN A 6 3.40 3.72 1.82
C GLN A 6 3.49 2.85 3.07
N CYS A 7 3.15 1.57 2.93
CA CYS A 7 3.24 0.59 4.00
C CYS A 7 3.74 -0.75 3.45
N LEU A 8 4.55 -1.46 4.25
CA LEU A 8 4.89 -2.85 3.96
C LEU A 8 3.75 -3.76 4.42
N HIS A 9 3.03 -4.36 3.47
CA HIS A 9 2.11 -5.46 3.72
C HIS A 9 2.88 -6.77 3.91
N LEU A 10 2.56 -7.49 4.98
CA LEU A 10 3.09 -8.82 5.28
C LEU A 10 1.94 -9.82 5.24
N GLY A 11 2.05 -10.82 4.37
CA GLY A 11 1.05 -11.86 4.18
C GLY A 11 0.42 -11.85 2.79
N SER A 12 -0.64 -12.64 2.66
CA SER A 12 -1.33 -12.87 1.38
C SER A 12 -2.03 -11.60 0.90
N TYR A 13 -2.02 -11.37 -0.42
CA TYR A 13 -2.65 -10.22 -1.08
C TYR A 13 -4.13 -10.02 -0.68
N GLY A 14 -4.88 -11.09 -0.41
CA GLY A 14 -6.27 -10.99 0.06
C GLY A 14 -6.44 -10.29 1.43
N LYS A 15 -5.35 -10.06 2.17
CA LYS A 15 -5.32 -9.33 3.45
C LYS A 15 -4.87 -7.88 3.31
N GLU A 16 -4.51 -7.43 2.12
CA GLU A 16 -4.14 -6.04 1.85
C GLU A 16 -5.22 -5.02 2.26
N PRO A 17 -6.54 -5.30 2.16
CA PRO A 17 -7.56 -4.36 2.63
C PRO A 17 -7.40 -3.95 4.10
N ALA A 18 -6.91 -4.84 4.96
CA ALA A 18 -6.64 -4.52 6.36
C ALA A 18 -5.42 -3.60 6.55
N THR A 19 -4.42 -3.68 5.65
CA THR A 19 -3.30 -2.73 5.62
C THR A 19 -3.74 -1.39 5.04
N MET A 20 -4.52 -1.40 3.96
CA MET A 20 -5.07 -0.19 3.34
C MET A 20 -5.95 0.62 4.32
N ALA A 21 -6.79 -0.05 5.10
CA ALA A 21 -7.60 0.62 6.13
C ALA A 21 -6.73 1.36 7.16
N LYS A 22 -5.62 0.76 7.60
CA LYS A 22 -4.66 1.43 8.50
C LYS A 22 -3.95 2.60 7.82
N MET A 23 -3.62 2.46 6.54
CA MET A 23 -3.03 3.56 5.77
C MET A 23 -4.00 4.73 5.63
N HIS A 24 -5.28 4.48 5.34
CA HIS A 24 -6.30 5.53 5.24
C HIS A 24 -6.48 6.28 6.57
N ALA A 25 -6.58 5.55 7.69
CA ALA A 25 -6.65 6.18 9.01
C ALA A 25 -5.41 7.05 9.29
N PHE A 26 -4.21 6.56 8.95
CA PHE A 26 -2.99 7.35 9.10
C PHE A 26 -2.96 8.61 8.22
N ILE A 27 -3.48 8.53 6.99
CA ILE A 27 -3.57 9.66 6.05
C ILE A 27 -4.48 10.75 6.63
N GLU A 28 -5.67 10.36 7.09
CA GLU A 28 -6.64 11.26 7.72
C GLU A 28 -6.07 11.90 8.99
N ASP A 29 -5.48 11.10 9.90
CA ASP A 29 -4.87 11.58 11.14
C ASP A 29 -3.69 12.53 10.89
N SER A 30 -3.02 12.39 9.73
CA SER A 30 -1.90 13.24 9.32
C SER A 30 -2.35 14.52 8.59
N GLY A 31 -3.65 14.72 8.36
CA GLY A 31 -4.20 15.89 7.67
C GLY A 31 -4.01 15.87 6.15
N TYR A 32 -3.77 14.69 5.56
CA TYR A 32 -3.63 14.50 4.12
C TYR A 32 -4.91 13.93 3.51
N GLU A 33 -5.04 14.06 2.19
CA GLU A 33 -6.11 13.44 1.41
C GLU A 33 -5.54 12.52 0.32
N LEU A 34 -6.28 11.49 -0.07
CA LEU A 34 -5.94 10.64 -1.22
C LEU A 34 -5.99 11.45 -2.52
N ASP A 35 -5.02 11.24 -3.41
CA ASP A 35 -4.84 12.06 -4.62
C ASP A 35 -4.72 11.23 -5.91
N PHE A 36 -5.84 10.65 -6.35
CA PHE A 36 -5.94 9.85 -7.57
C PHE A 36 -6.26 10.70 -8.81
N GLN A 37 -5.39 11.66 -9.12
CA GLN A 37 -5.45 12.43 -10.37
C GLN A 37 -4.89 11.63 -11.56
N GLU A 38 -5.06 12.16 -12.77
CA GLU A 38 -4.51 11.54 -13.98
C GLU A 38 -2.99 11.34 -13.84
N GLY A 39 -2.54 10.10 -14.01
CA GLY A 39 -1.14 9.70 -13.82
C GLY A 39 -0.73 9.37 -12.38
N ARG A 40 -1.63 9.44 -11.39
CA ARG A 40 -1.36 9.08 -9.99
C ARG A 40 -2.22 7.89 -9.58
N HIS A 41 -1.57 6.76 -9.28
CA HIS A 41 -2.24 5.48 -9.05
C HIS A 41 -1.83 4.82 -7.73
N HIS A 42 -2.66 3.90 -7.26
CA HIS A 42 -2.25 2.93 -6.26
C HIS A 42 -1.16 2.05 -6.87
N HIS A 43 0.00 1.98 -6.22
CA HIS A 43 1.12 1.15 -6.63
C HIS A 43 1.33 0.02 -5.63
N GLU A 44 1.34 -1.20 -6.14
CA GLU A 44 1.71 -2.42 -5.43
C GLU A 44 3.07 -2.88 -5.94
N ILE A 45 4.06 -2.93 -5.04
CA ILE A 45 5.42 -3.37 -5.37
C ILE A 45 5.65 -4.72 -4.70
N TYR A 46 5.58 -5.78 -5.49
CA TYR A 46 5.78 -7.14 -5.02
C TYR A 46 7.28 -7.42 -4.80
N LEU A 47 7.69 -7.56 -3.54
CA LEU A 47 9.07 -7.86 -3.17
C LEU A 47 9.35 -9.37 -3.13
N SER A 48 8.30 -10.18 -3.08
CA SER A 48 8.38 -11.64 -2.98
C SER A 48 7.88 -12.31 -4.25
N ASP A 49 8.54 -13.41 -4.67
CA ASP A 49 8.00 -14.30 -5.71
C ASP A 49 6.98 -15.26 -5.07
N PRO A 50 5.68 -15.19 -5.43
CA PRO A 50 4.64 -16.03 -4.84
C PRO A 50 4.80 -17.52 -5.14
N ARG A 51 5.65 -17.89 -6.11
CA ARG A 51 5.98 -19.30 -6.40
C ARG A 51 7.04 -19.87 -5.46
N ARG A 52 7.73 -19.01 -4.71
CA ARG A 52 8.88 -19.37 -3.86
C ARG A 52 8.64 -19.13 -2.37
N VAL A 53 7.68 -18.28 -2.03
CA VAL A 53 7.42 -17.81 -0.67
C VAL A 53 6.00 -18.20 -0.26
N ALA A 54 5.85 -18.75 0.95
CA ALA A 54 4.54 -19.09 1.49
C ALA A 54 3.67 -17.83 1.64
N PRO A 55 2.34 -17.91 1.44
CA PRO A 55 1.45 -16.74 1.43
C PRO A 55 1.55 -15.86 2.68
N ASP A 56 1.77 -16.43 3.86
CA ASP A 56 1.93 -15.71 5.14
C ASP A 56 3.23 -14.91 5.26
N LYS A 57 4.20 -15.16 4.38
CA LYS A 57 5.52 -14.52 4.35
C LYS A 57 5.73 -13.59 3.15
N LEU A 58 4.73 -13.45 2.29
CA LEU A 58 4.78 -12.52 1.16
C LEU A 58 4.93 -11.09 1.67
N LYS A 59 5.65 -10.29 0.88
CA LYS A 59 5.95 -8.88 1.15
C LYS A 59 5.57 -8.05 -0.06
N THR A 60 4.65 -7.10 0.15
CA THR A 60 4.22 -6.13 -0.87
C THR A 60 4.32 -4.74 -0.27
N ILE A 61 4.92 -3.78 -0.96
CA ILE A 61 4.77 -2.36 -0.58
C ILE A 61 3.49 -1.86 -1.23
N LEU A 62 2.55 -1.40 -0.42
CA LEU A 62 1.37 -0.66 -0.87
C LEU A 62 1.70 0.82 -0.81
N ARG A 63 1.43 1.56 -1.87
CA ARG A 63 1.74 3.00 -1.97
C ARG A 63 0.60 3.75 -2.64
N VAL A 64 0.06 4.76 -1.95
CA VAL A 64 -1.01 5.61 -2.47
C VAL A 64 -0.56 7.08 -2.55
N PRO A 65 -0.97 7.80 -3.60
CA PRO A 65 -0.70 9.22 -3.73
C PRO A 65 -1.53 10.02 -2.72
N VAL A 66 -0.92 11.06 -2.15
CA VAL A 66 -1.60 12.02 -1.26
C VAL A 66 -1.26 13.45 -1.64
N LYS A 67 -2.04 14.40 -1.12
CA LYS A 67 -1.84 15.85 -1.21
C LYS A 67 -2.12 16.51 0.13
#